data_AF-A0A8T2KCU1-F1
#
_entry.id   AF-A0A8T2KCU1-F1
#
_cell.length_a   1.000
_cell.length_b   1.000
_cell.length_c   1.000
_cell.angle_alpha   90.00
_cell.angle_beta   90.00
_cell.angle_gamma   90.00
#
_symmetry.space_group_name_H-M   'P 1'
#
loop_
_entity.id
_entity.type
_entity.pdbx_description
1 polymer ?
#
loop_
_entity_poly.entity_id
_entity_poly.type
_entity_poly.pdbx_seq_one_letter_code
_entity_poly.pdbx_strand_id
1 'polypeptide(L)'
;GKGDTRVFLFEVTPEPPQFLECNTFSTSDPHKGFQFLRKLDCAVRDVEILRAMRLGSTSLEPVAFRVPRVKKEFFQDDVFPPSRVTWEPALSATDWLRGKDLQQRTINLCPDGMLAGIRSFPPR
;
A
#
# COMPACT_ATOMS: atom_id res chain seq x y z
N GLY A 1 -3.80 -6.77 -16.36
CA GLY A 1 -2.73 -7.62 -16.92
C GLY A 1 -1.95 -6.88 -17.99
N LYS A 2 -0.81 -7.41 -18.45
CA LYS A 2 -0.09 -6.84 -19.60
C LYS A 2 -0.99 -6.91 -20.84
N GLY A 3 -1.12 -5.81 -21.58
CA GLY A 3 -2.02 -5.73 -22.72
C GLY A 3 -3.45 -5.26 -22.36
N ASP A 4 -3.80 -5.23 -21.08
CA ASP A 4 -5.07 -4.66 -20.65
C ASP A 4 -4.99 -3.13 -20.58
N THR A 5 -6.15 -2.49 -20.57
CA THR A 5 -6.33 -1.05 -20.35
C THR A 5 -6.96 -0.75 -19.00
N ARG A 6 -7.21 -1.78 -18.18
CA ARG A 6 -7.87 -1.66 -16.88
C ARG A 6 -7.14 -2.45 -15.80
N VAL A 7 -7.21 -1.91 -14.59
CA VAL A 7 -6.76 -2.55 -13.34
C VAL A 7 -7.92 -2.49 -12.36
N PHE A 8 -8.42 -3.66 -11.99
CA PHE A 8 -9.46 -3.82 -10.98
C PHE A 8 -8.84 -3.87 -9.59
N LEU A 9 -9.46 -3.19 -8.63
CA LEU A 9 -9.09 -3.26 -7.23
C LEU A 9 -10.21 -3.97 -6.47
N PHE A 10 -9.81 -4.95 -5.65
CA PHE A 10 -10.72 -5.68 -4.79
C PHE A 10 -10.25 -5.58 -3.34
N GLU A 11 -11.21 -5.44 -2.44
CA GLU A 11 -11.04 -5.70 -1.02
C GLU A 11 -11.36 -7.17 -0.75
N VAL A 12 -10.48 -7.84 0.00
CA VAL A 12 -10.64 -9.25 0.35
C VAL A 12 -11.06 -9.36 1.80
N THR A 13 -12.22 -9.97 2.04
CA THR A 13 -12.85 -10.10 3.36
C THR A 13 -12.98 -11.58 3.76
N PRO A 14 -13.00 -11.90 5.07
CA PRO A 14 -13.26 -13.26 5.52
C PRO A 14 -14.72 -13.67 5.35
N GLU A 15 -15.67 -12.72 5.34
CA GLU A 15 -17.09 -13.01 5.09
C GLU A 15 -17.48 -12.95 3.60
N PRO A 16 -18.49 -13.72 3.15
CA PRO A 16 -19.06 -13.61 1.80
C PRO A 16 -19.56 -12.19 1.48
N PRO A 17 -19.37 -11.68 0.25
CA PRO A 17 -18.89 -12.39 -0.95
C PRO A 17 -17.36 -12.53 -1.11
N GLN A 18 -16.57 -12.36 -0.05
CA GLN A 18 -15.10 -12.47 0.05
C GLN A 18 -14.29 -11.50 -0.83
N PHE A 19 -14.77 -11.14 -2.01
CA PHE A 19 -14.17 -10.17 -2.91
C PHE A 19 -15.18 -9.05 -3.15
N LEU A 20 -14.84 -7.87 -2.66
CA LEU A 20 -15.63 -6.65 -2.86
C LEU A 20 -14.91 -5.80 -3.90
N GLU A 21 -15.51 -5.59 -5.06
CA GLU A 21 -14.95 -4.68 -6.06
C GLU A 21 -14.95 -3.25 -5.52
N CYS A 22 -13.78 -2.61 -5.52
CA CYS A 22 -13.62 -1.24 -5.06
C CYS A 22 -13.71 -0.26 -6.23
N ASN A 23 -12.58 -0.01 -6.90
CA ASN A 23 -12.47 0.94 -7.98
C ASN A 23 -11.71 0.32 -9.14
N THR A 24 -11.97 0.81 -10.35
CA THR A 24 -11.29 0.38 -11.56
C THR A 24 -10.47 1.53 -12.13
N PHE A 25 -9.16 1.37 -12.16
CA PHE A 25 -8.27 2.27 -12.88
C PHE A 25 -8.28 1.92 -14.37
N SER A 26 -8.48 2.90 -15.25
CA SER A 26 -8.57 2.71 -16.70
C SER A 26 -7.68 3.69 -17.46
N THR A 27 -7.13 3.24 -18.58
CA THR A 27 -6.28 4.05 -19.47
C THR A 27 -6.70 3.86 -20.93
N SER A 28 -6.28 4.77 -21.81
CA SER A 28 -6.57 4.68 -23.24
C SER A 28 -5.71 3.64 -23.95
N ASP A 29 -4.42 3.54 -23.59
CA ASP A 29 -3.48 2.59 -24.17
C ASP A 29 -3.22 1.38 -23.25
N PRO A 30 -2.90 0.21 -23.83
CA PRO A 30 -2.55 -0.98 -23.05
C PRO A 30 -1.33 -0.80 -22.16
N HIS A 31 -1.40 -1.28 -20.91
CA HIS A 31 -0.24 -1.30 -20.02
C HIS A 31 0.73 -2.39 -20.45
N LYS A 32 2.03 -2.07 -20.59
CA LYS A 32 3.10 -3.04 -20.81
C LYS A 32 3.59 -3.68 -19.51
N GLY A 33 3.40 -2.99 -18.38
CA GLY A 33 3.77 -3.48 -17.06
C GLY A 33 3.41 -2.49 -15.95
N PHE A 34 3.41 -2.99 -14.72
CA PHE A 34 3.31 -2.21 -13.51
C PHE A 34 4.41 -2.64 -12.55
N GLN A 35 5.09 -1.67 -11.94
CA GLN A 35 5.98 -1.89 -10.81
C GLN A 35 5.40 -1.17 -9.59
N PHE A 36 4.90 -1.93 -8.62
CA PHE A 36 4.46 -1.35 -7.35
C PHE A 36 5.67 -0.88 -6.54
N LEU A 37 5.54 0.30 -5.95
CA LEU A 37 6.54 0.89 -5.06
C LEU A 37 6.28 0.47 -3.61
N ARG A 38 7.27 0.70 -2.75
CA ARG A 38 7.16 0.32 -1.33
C ARG A 38 6.18 1.25 -0.64
N LYS A 39 5.64 0.81 0.50
CA LYS A 39 4.74 1.64 1.32
C LYS A 39 5.37 2.96 1.78
N LEU A 40 6.69 2.97 1.97
CA LEU A 40 7.45 4.19 2.28
C LEU A 40 7.46 5.22 1.16
N ASP A 41 7.30 4.80 -0.08
CA ASP A 41 7.30 5.68 -1.24
C ASP A 41 5.90 6.30 -1.48
N CYS A 42 4.91 5.94 -0.66
CA CYS A 42 3.55 6.45 -0.74
C CYS A 42 3.41 7.80 -0.02
N ALA A 43 2.62 8.71 -0.59
CA ALA A 43 2.27 9.96 0.07
C ALA A 43 1.26 9.75 1.21
N VAL A 44 1.76 9.46 2.42
CA VAL A 44 0.92 9.14 3.60
C VAL A 44 -0.04 10.27 3.96
N ARG A 45 0.39 11.54 3.83
CA ARG A 45 -0.48 12.73 4.05
C ARG A 45 -1.67 12.79 3.10
N ASP A 46 -1.52 12.26 1.89
CA ASP A 46 -2.58 12.19 0.89
C ASP A 46 -3.42 10.92 1.01
N VAL A 47 -3.17 10.10 2.03
CA VAL A 47 -3.79 8.79 2.25
C VAL A 47 -3.62 7.90 1.02
N GLU A 48 -2.43 7.98 0.42
CA GLU A 48 -2.02 7.14 -0.69
C GLU A 48 -1.59 5.76 -0.17
N ILE A 49 -2.36 4.72 -0.52
CA ILE A 49 -2.15 3.37 -0.02
C ILE A 49 -1.30 2.52 -0.95
N LEU A 50 -1.19 2.91 -2.21
CA LEU A 50 -0.45 2.19 -3.23
C LEU A 50 0.02 3.17 -4.29
N ARG A 51 1.29 3.03 -4.66
CA ARG A 51 1.89 3.74 -5.79
C ARG A 51 2.51 2.71 -6.72
N ALA A 52 2.34 2.90 -8.02
CA ALA A 52 2.95 2.08 -9.03
C ALA A 52 3.54 2.93 -10.15
N MET A 53 4.62 2.44 -10.76
CA MET A 53 5.08 2.94 -12.05
C MET A 53 4.46 2.08 -13.14
N ARG A 54 3.59 2.69 -13.95
CA ARG A 54 2.96 2.06 -15.10
C ARG A 54 3.84 2.30 -16.33
N LEU A 55 4.21 1.22 -17.00
CA LEU A 55 4.85 1.28 -18.32
C LEU A 55 3.76 1.33 -19.40
N GLY A 56 3.62 2.48 -20.07
CA GLY A 56 2.76 2.67 -21.22
C GLY A 56 3.47 2.35 -22.54
N SER A 57 2.88 2.76 -23.65
CA SER A 57 3.47 2.52 -24.98
C SER A 57 4.79 3.26 -25.19
N THR A 58 4.84 4.53 -24.77
CA THR A 58 5.97 5.45 -24.95
C THR A 58 6.34 6.20 -23.66
N SER A 59 5.66 5.91 -22.54
CA SER A 59 5.81 6.62 -21.27
C SER A 59 5.98 5.67 -20.09
N LEU A 60 6.56 6.20 -19.01
CA LEU A 60 6.57 5.59 -17.68
C LEU A 60 5.87 6.57 -16.72
N GLU A 61 4.70 6.20 -16.22
CA GLU A 61 3.80 7.10 -15.51
C GLU A 61 3.56 6.63 -14.07
N PRO A 62 3.64 7.51 -13.05
CA PRO A 62 3.24 7.15 -11.71
C PRO A 62 1.71 7.05 -11.62
N VAL A 63 1.21 5.99 -11.02
CA VAL A 63 -0.20 5.75 -10.70
C VAL A 63 -0.34 5.64 -9.19
N ALA A 64 -1.21 6.46 -8.62
CA ALA A 64 -1.43 6.53 -7.19
C ALA A 64 -2.87 6.16 -6.84
N PHE A 65 -3.03 5.28 -5.87
CA PHE A 65 -4.32 4.86 -5.34
C PHE A 65 -4.48 5.43 -3.94
N ARG A 66 -5.56 6.17 -3.71
CA ARG A 66 -5.80 6.94 -2.49
C ARG A 66 -7.14 6.56 -1.88
N VAL A 67 -7.19 6.52 -0.55
CA VAL A 67 -8.45 6.37 0.19
C VAL A 67 -9.01 7.77 0.44
N PRO A 68 -10.27 8.06 0.04
CA PRO A 68 -10.87 9.37 0.29
C PRO A 68 -11.12 9.55 1.80
N ARG A 69 -10.43 10.54 2.40
CA ARG A 69 -10.60 10.93 3.81
C ARG A 69 -10.77 12.44 3.92
N VAL A 70 -11.61 12.87 4.86
CA VAL A 70 -11.92 14.28 5.11
C VAL A 70 -10.82 14.96 5.92
N LYS A 71 -10.33 14.30 6.98
CA LYS A 71 -9.37 14.86 7.94
C LYS A 71 -7.95 14.34 7.73
N LYS A 72 -7.27 14.88 6.72
CA LYS A 72 -5.91 14.44 6.30
C LYS A 72 -4.80 14.98 7.20
N GLU A 73 -5.10 15.87 8.12
CA GLU A 73 -4.17 16.40 9.14
C GLU A 73 -3.84 15.36 10.22
N PHE A 74 -4.71 14.37 10.41
CA PHE A 74 -4.48 13.22 11.30
C PHE A 74 -3.89 12.05 10.52
N PHE A 75 -2.94 11.36 11.15
CA PHE A 75 -2.44 10.09 10.64
C PHE A 75 -3.56 9.03 10.65
N GLN A 76 -3.77 8.34 9.53
CA GLN A 76 -4.82 7.33 9.38
C GLN A 76 -4.25 5.96 9.76
N ASP A 77 -4.17 5.69 11.06
CA ASP A 77 -3.56 4.48 11.63
C ASP A 77 -4.33 3.18 11.28
N ASP A 78 -5.63 3.29 11.00
CA ASP A 78 -6.45 2.21 10.48
C ASP A 78 -6.10 1.84 9.02
N VAL A 79 -5.60 2.79 8.24
CA VAL A 79 -5.19 2.60 6.84
C VAL A 79 -3.70 2.24 6.72
N PHE A 80 -2.87 2.77 7.63
CA PHE A 80 -1.42 2.59 7.62
C PHE A 80 -0.94 1.85 8.88
N PRO A 81 -1.18 0.52 8.97
CA PRO A 81 -0.62 -0.28 10.04
C PRO A 81 0.92 -0.30 9.98
N PRO A 82 1.60 -0.71 11.07
CA PRO A 82 3.05 -0.89 11.08
C PRO A 82 3.52 -1.68 9.86
N SER A 83 4.35 -1.05 9.03
CA SER A 83 4.73 -1.58 7.72
C SER A 83 6.05 -2.30 7.79
N ARG A 84 6.13 -3.45 7.11
CA ARG A 84 7.36 -4.26 7.07
C ARG A 84 8.51 -3.48 6.47
N VAL A 85 9.66 -3.57 7.10
CA VAL A 85 10.94 -3.13 6.57
C VAL A 85 11.35 -4.13 5.49
N THR A 86 11.49 -3.71 4.23
CA THR A 86 11.74 -4.66 3.12
C THR A 86 13.19 -4.68 2.63
N TRP A 87 14.05 -3.79 3.14
CA TRP A 87 15.45 -3.68 2.75
C TRP A 87 16.42 -4.33 3.75
N GLU A 88 15.92 -4.85 4.86
CA GLU A 88 16.71 -5.59 5.86
C GLU A 88 16.15 -7.01 5.97
N PRO A 89 17.00 -8.04 6.04
CA PRO A 89 16.52 -9.40 6.28
C PRO A 89 16.12 -9.59 7.75
N ALA A 90 15.07 -10.38 8.01
CA ALA A 90 14.67 -10.75 9.38
C ALA A 90 15.70 -11.68 10.04
N LEU A 91 16.36 -12.50 9.22
CA LEU A 91 17.32 -13.51 9.64
C LEU A 91 18.35 -13.78 8.55
N SER A 92 19.49 -14.33 8.96
CA SER A 92 20.52 -14.81 8.03
C SER A 92 20.05 -16.07 7.28
N ALA A 93 20.62 -16.32 6.10
CA ALA A 93 20.33 -17.55 5.35
C ALA A 93 20.68 -18.82 6.15
N THR A 94 21.79 -18.80 6.91
CA THR A 94 22.21 -19.92 7.75
C THR A 94 21.21 -20.23 8.86
N ASP A 95 20.67 -19.19 9.49
CA ASP A 95 19.66 -19.34 10.54
C ASP A 95 18.34 -19.90 9.99
N TRP A 96 17.92 -19.43 8.82
CA TRP A 96 16.72 -19.94 8.15
C TRP A 96 16.87 -21.42 7.76
N LEU A 97 18.02 -21.80 7.20
CA LEU A 97 18.34 -23.20 6.86
C LEU A 97 18.39 -24.11 8.09
N ARG A 98 18.65 -23.56 9.27
CA ARG A 98 18.60 -24.26 10.56
C ARG A 98 17.19 -24.30 11.17
N GLY A 99 16.18 -23.84 10.44
CA GLY A 99 14.77 -23.87 10.84
C GLY A 99 14.36 -22.72 11.76
N LYS A 100 15.16 -21.65 11.88
CA LYS A 100 14.69 -20.45 12.58
C LYS A 100 13.63 -19.73 11.75
N ASP A 101 12.60 -19.23 12.42
CA ASP A 101 11.56 -18.41 11.84
C ASP A 101 11.42 -17.12 12.65
N LEU A 102 11.72 -15.98 12.03
CA LEU A 102 11.67 -14.67 12.65
C LEU A 102 10.73 -13.76 11.87
N GLN A 103 9.89 -13.03 12.61
CA GLN A 103 9.01 -12.05 12.02
C GLN A 103 9.80 -10.84 11.54
N GLN A 104 9.46 -10.37 10.34
CA GLN A 104 10.10 -9.18 9.77
C GLN A 104 9.83 -7.94 10.63
N ARG A 105 10.88 -7.14 10.84
CA ARG A 105 10.78 -5.84 11.51
C ARG A 105 9.75 -4.95 10.84
N THR A 106 9.00 -4.19 11.63
CA THR A 106 8.05 -3.18 11.15
C THR A 106 8.44 -1.78 11.60
N ILE A 107 7.93 -0.77 10.89
CA ILE A 107 8.09 0.65 11.20
C ILE A 107 6.75 1.38 11.10
N ASN A 108 6.61 2.46 11.85
CA ASN A 108 5.47 3.38 11.72
C ASN A 108 5.71 4.31 10.51
N LEU A 109 4.69 4.48 9.67
CA LEU A 109 4.73 5.37 8.51
C LEU A 109 4.25 6.80 8.81
N CYS A 110 3.89 7.12 10.06
CA CYS A 110 3.45 8.44 10.47
C CYS A 110 4.54 9.50 10.18
N PRO A 111 4.28 10.44 9.25
CA PRO A 111 5.19 11.55 8.95
C PRO A 111 5.31 12.53 10.12
N ASP A 112 6.47 13.16 10.25
CA ASP A 112 6.73 14.17 11.27
C ASP A 112 5.69 15.31 11.23
N GLY A 113 5.15 15.68 12.39
CA GLY A 113 4.17 16.76 12.50
C GLY A 113 2.75 16.41 12.02
N MET A 114 2.43 15.13 11.72
CA MET A 114 1.03 14.68 11.69
C MET A 114 0.53 14.42 13.11
N LEU A 115 -0.73 14.74 13.36
CA LEU A 115 -1.39 14.40 14.63
C LEU A 115 -1.62 12.88 14.70
N ALA A 116 -1.42 12.29 15.88
CA ALA A 116 -1.71 10.88 16.12
C ALA A 116 -3.19 10.56 15.79
N GLY A 117 -3.44 9.34 15.27
CA GLY A 117 -4.71 8.97 14.66
C GLY A 117 -5.93 9.08 15.57
N ILE A 118 -7.11 9.14 14.97
CA ILE A 118 -8.39 9.45 15.64
C ILE A 118 -8.72 8.41 16.73
N ARG A 119 -8.21 7.18 16.63
CA ARG A 119 -8.35 6.15 17.68
C ARG A 119 -7.69 6.51 19.02
N SER A 120 -6.82 7.52 19.04
CA SER A 120 -6.23 8.07 20.27
C SER A 120 -7.19 9.01 21.04
N PHE A 121 -8.33 9.38 20.46
CA PHE A 121 -9.40 10.05 21.20
C PHE A 121 -10.34 9.01 21.80
N PRO A 122 -10.62 9.07 23.12
CA PRO A 122 -11.62 8.19 23.72
C PRO A 122 -12.98 8.43 23.03
N PRO A 123 -13.84 7.41 22.90
CA PRO A 123 -15.21 7.62 22.43
C PRO A 123 -15.89 8.67 23.33
N ARG A 124 -16.65 9.58 22.72
CA ARG A 124 -17.52 10.50 23.47
C ARG A 124 -18.60 9.73 24.22
#